data_AF-A0A6L3EJN8-F1
#
_entry.id   AF-A0A6L3EJN8-F1
#
_cell.length_a   1.000
_cell.length_b   1.000
_cell.length_c   1.000
_cell.angle_alpha   90.00
_cell.angle_beta   90.00
_cell.angle_gamma   90.00
#
_symmetry.space_group_name_H-M   'P 1'
#
loop_
_entity.id
_entity.type
_entity.pdbx_description
1 polymer ?
#
loop_
_entity_poly.entity_id
_entity_poly.type
_entity_poly.pdbx_seq_one_letter_code
_entity_poly.pdbx_strand_id
1 'polypeptide(L)' 'VTSITRPVLTAECLGRANFGAISGVIAMMFMLMLALAPSMASWLWLVGGYDFVLSFVLLCCVVSLSCLYRVSRIMTRT' A
#
# COMPACT_ATOMS: atom_id res chain seq x y z
N VAL A 1 -6.16 9.22 4.56
CA VAL A 1 -7.33 9.43 5.44
C VAL A 1 -8.40 10.30 4.76
N THR A 2 -8.52 10.21 3.44
CA THR A 2 -9.31 11.16 2.61
C THR A 2 -10.40 10.47 1.77
N SER A 3 -10.57 9.16 1.91
CA SER A 3 -11.53 8.38 1.13
C SER A 3 -12.43 7.57 2.05
N ILE A 4 -13.73 7.82 1.97
CA ILE A 4 -14.80 7.04 2.63
C ILE A 4 -14.77 5.58 2.14
N THR A 5 -14.27 5.36 0.92
CA THR A 5 -14.21 4.05 0.28
C THR A 5 -13.28 3.08 1.01
N ARG A 6 -12.16 3.54 1.59
CA ARG A 6 -11.20 2.63 2.27
C ARG A 6 -11.80 1.88 3.46
N PRO A 7 -12.42 2.53 4.47
CA PRO A 7 -13.01 1.81 5.59
C PRO A 7 -14.19 0.94 5.15
N VAL A 8 -14.98 1.38 4.15
CA VAL A 8 -16.08 0.57 3.59
C VAL A 8 -15.54 -0.71 2.96
N LEU A 9 -14.53 -0.62 2.09
CA LEU A 9 -13.92 -1.79 1.44
C LEU A 9 -13.26 -2.74 2.45
N THR A 10 -12.55 -2.21 3.45
CA THR A 10 -11.99 -3.05 4.52
C THR A 10 -13.08 -3.82 5.25
N ALA A 11 -14.23 -3.18 5.51
CA ALA A 11 -15.32 -3.76 6.27
C ALA A 11 -16.11 -4.81 5.47
N GLU A 12 -16.29 -4.58 4.16
CA GLU A 12 -16.92 -5.52 3.24
C GLU A 12 -16.01 -6.72 2.94
N CYS A 13 -14.71 -6.49 2.71
CA CYS A 13 -13.77 -7.56 2.34
C CYS A 13 -13.28 -8.41 3.52
N LEU A 14 -13.04 -7.81 4.70
CA LEU A 14 -12.51 -8.52 5.87
C LEU A 14 -13.57 -8.79 6.96
N GLY A 15 -14.79 -8.31 6.75
CA GLY A 15 -15.90 -8.47 7.69
C GLY A 15 -16.03 -7.33 8.70
N ARG A 16 -17.22 -7.25 9.31
CA ARG A 16 -17.59 -6.21 10.30
C ARG A 16 -17.25 -6.58 11.74
N ALA A 17 -17.07 -7.87 12.04
CA ALA A 17 -16.69 -8.33 13.37
C ALA A 17 -15.25 -7.91 13.68
N ASN A 18 -15.01 -7.33 14.86
CA ASN A 18 -13.68 -6.84 15.29
C ASN A 18 -13.04 -5.82 14.33
N PHE A 19 -13.83 -4.99 13.64
CA PHE A 19 -13.33 -4.00 12.67
C PHE A 19 -12.22 -3.09 13.23
N GLY A 20 -12.30 -2.72 14.51
CA GLY A 20 -11.26 -1.94 15.20
C GLY A 20 -9.90 -2.65 15.24
N ALA A 21 -9.86 -3.96 15.49
CA ALA A 21 -8.61 -4.73 15.49
C ALA A 21 -8.04 -4.88 14.06
N ILE A 22 -8.90 -5.17 13.08
CA ILE A 22 -8.50 -5.34 11.67
C ILE A 22 -7.95 -4.04 11.10
N SER A 23 -8.70 -2.94 11.25
CA SER A 23 -8.27 -1.62 10.81
C SER A 23 -7.02 -1.15 11.56
N GLY A 24 -6.90 -1.51 12.85
CA GLY A 24 -5.70 -1.26 13.65
C GLY A 24 -4.45 -1.93 13.07
N VAL A 25 -4.52 -3.22 12.74
CA VAL A 25 -3.38 -3.95 12.13
C VAL A 25 -3.01 -3.36 10.76
N ILE A 26 -4.00 -3.02 9.93
CA ILE A 26 -3.76 -2.38 8.62
C ILE A 26 -3.07 -1.02 8.79
N ALA A 27 -3.51 -0.22 9.78
CA ALA A 27 -2.90 1.07 10.08
C ALA A 27 -1.46 0.91 10.61
N MET A 28 -1.20 -0.06 11.47
CA MET A 28 0.14 -0.34 11.99
C MET A 28 1.11 -0.68 10.86
N MET A 29 0.73 -1.57 9.95
CA MET A 29 1.55 -1.93 8.79
C MET A 29 1.87 -0.70 7.92
N PHE A 30 0.87 0.16 7.68
CA PHE A 30 1.06 1.39 6.92
C PHE A 30 2.01 2.37 7.61
N MET A 31 1.86 2.57 8.93
CA MET A 31 2.74 3.44 9.71
C MET A 31 4.19 2.93 9.74
N LEU A 32 4.39 1.60 9.90
CA LEU A 32 5.71 0.99 9.85
C LEU A 32 6.41 1.25 8.52
N MET A 33 5.71 1.07 7.40
CA MET A 33 6.28 1.33 6.07
C MET A 33 6.57 2.81 5.85
N LEU A 34 5.70 3.71 6.33
CA LEU A 34 5.97 5.15 6.30
C LEU A 34 7.22 5.54 7.10
N ALA A 35 7.44 4.91 8.27
CA ALA A 35 8.61 5.15 9.09
C ALA A 35 9.89 4.61 8.43
N LEU A 36 9.81 3.47 7.75
CA LEU A 36 10.94 2.85 7.05
C LEU A 36 11.28 3.52 5.71
N ALA A 37 10.29 4.13 5.05
CA ALA A 37 10.43 4.74 3.73
C ALA A 37 11.62 5.71 3.59
N PRO A 38 11.81 6.73 4.46
CA PRO A 38 12.93 7.67 4.32
C PRO A 38 14.29 7.00 4.50
N SER A 39 14.43 6.06 5.44
CA SER A 39 15.68 5.32 5.66
C SER A 39 16.02 4.42 4.46
N MET A 40 15.02 3.73 3.90
CA MET A 40 15.21 2.94 2.68
C MET A 40 15.55 3.84 1.48
N ALA A 41 14.89 4.99 1.35
CA ALA A 41 15.15 5.94 0.27
C ALA A 41 16.56 6.52 0.34
N SER A 42 17.03 6.90 1.53
CA SER A 42 18.40 7.39 1.69
C SER A 42 19.43 6.30 1.37
N TRP A 43 19.16 5.06 1.75
CA TRP A 43 20.04 3.93 1.43
C TRP A 43 20.09 3.64 -0.06
N LEU A 44 18.94 3.65 -0.74
CA LEU A 44 18.85 3.51 -2.21
C LEU A 44 19.60 4.63 -2.94
N TRP A 45 19.54 5.86 -2.42
CA TRP A 45 20.28 7.00 -2.97
C TRP A 45 21.79 6.79 -2.93
N LEU A 46 22.32 6.26 -1.81
CA LEU A 46 23.76 6.01 -1.66
C LEU A 46 24.29 4.96 -2.64
N VAL A 47 23.47 3.98 -3.01
CA VAL A 47 23.88 2.88 -3.89
C VAL A 47 23.86 3.28 -5.37
N GLY A 48 22.84 4.01 -5.81
CA GLY A 48 22.59 4.22 -7.25
C GLY A 48 22.28 5.66 -7.65
N GLY A 49 22.35 6.62 -6.73
CA GLY A 49 22.04 8.02 -6.99
C GLY A 49 20.55 8.25 -7.34
N TYR A 50 20.28 9.36 -8.02
CA TYR A 50 18.92 9.83 -8.32
C TYR A 50 18.16 8.90 -9.28
N ASP A 51 18.80 8.51 -10.40
CA ASP A 51 18.14 7.73 -11.46
C ASP A 51 17.68 6.34 -10.98
N PHE A 52 18.46 5.74 -10.06
CA PHE A 52 18.11 4.45 -9.46
C PHE A 52 16.90 4.57 -8.53
N VAL A 53 16.85 5.61 -7.70
CA VAL A 53 15.70 5.89 -6.83
C VAL A 53 14.45 6.12 -7.67
N LEU A 54 14.55 6.89 -8.75
CA LEU A 54 13.42 7.15 -9.65
C LEU A 54 12.89 5.86 -10.30
N SER A 55 13.79 5.04 -10.84
CA SER A 55 13.46 3.77 -11.47
C SER A 55 12.80 2.80 -10.48
N PHE A 56 13.28 2.77 -9.24
CA PHE A 56 12.71 1.95 -8.17
C PHE A 56 11.30 2.41 -7.77
N VAL A 57 11.09 3.73 -7.62
CA VAL A 57 9.76 4.29 -7.34
C VAL A 57 8.79 3.98 -8.48
N LEU A 58 9.23 4.10 -9.73
CA LEU A 58 8.43 3.78 -10.90
C LEU A 58 8.03 2.30 -10.91
N LEU A 59 8.95 1.40 -10.59
CA LEU A 59 8.66 -0.03 -10.45
C LEU A 59 7.64 -0.29 -9.33
N CYS A 60 7.77 0.35 -8.17
CA CYS A 60 6.78 0.27 -7.09
C CYS A 60 5.38 0.75 -7.52
N CYS A 61 5.29 1.84 -8.29
CA CYS A 61 4.04 2.32 -8.84
C CYS A 61 3.39 1.31 -9.80
N VAL A 62 4.17 0.73 -10.72
CA VAL A 62 3.69 -0.29 -11.66
C VAL A 62 3.21 -1.55 -10.93
N VAL A 63 3.95 -2.01 -9.91
CA VAL A 63 3.55 -3.16 -9.09
C VAL A 63 2.26 -2.88 -8.33
N SER A 64 2.15 -1.71 -7.70
CA SER A 64 0.93 -1.28 -6.98
C SER A 64 -0.29 -1.23 -7.91
N LEU A 65 -0.13 -0.62 -9.09
CA LEU A 65 -1.18 -0.54 -10.09
C LEU A 65 -1.58 -1.92 -10.61
N SER A 66 -0.61 -2.80 -10.87
CA SER A 66 -0.86 -4.18 -11.32
C SER A 66 -1.64 -4.99 -10.27
N CYS A 67 -1.32 -4.79 -8.99
CA CYS A 67 -2.04 -5.42 -7.89
C CYS A 67 -3.49 -4.94 -7.83
N LEU A 68 -3.71 -3.63 -7.86
CA LEU A 68 -5.07 -3.05 -7.88
C LEU A 68 -5.87 -3.50 -9.10
N TYR A 69 -5.23 -3.58 -10.27
CA TYR A 69 -5.86 -4.08 -11.49
C TYR A 69 -6.27 -5.55 -11.37
N ARG A 70 -5.45 -6.41 -10.75
CA ARG A 70 -5.83 -7.81 -10.50
C ARG A 70 -7.00 -7.91 -9.55
N VAL A 71 -7.00 -7.13 -8.47
CA VAL A 71 -8.12 -7.10 -7.50
C VAL A 71 -9.40 -6.63 -8.16
N SER A 72 -9.35 -5.57 -8.97
CA SER A 72 -10.55 -5.07 -9.67
C SER A 72 -11.13 -6.09 -10.65
N ARG A 73 -10.28 -6.89 -11.31
CA ARG A 73 -10.70 -7.98 -12.21
C ARG A 73 -11.33 -9.17 -11.49
N ILE A 74 -10.92 -9.44 -10.26
CA ILE A 74 -11.53 -10.49 -9.43
C ILE A 74 -12.90 -10.02 -8.95
N MET A 75 -13.01 -8.79 -8.46
CA MET A 75 -14.23 -8.29 -7.84
C MET A 75 -15.38 -8.05 -8.83
N THR A 76 -15.06 -7.76 -10.10
CA THR A 76 -16.05 -7.63 -11.19
C THR A 76 -16.61 -8.95 -11.72
N ARG A 77 -16.09 -10.10 -11.25
CA ARG A 77 -16.53 -11.45 -11.67
C ARG A 77 -17.41 -12.17 -10.65
N THR A 78 -17.61 -11.58 -9.48
CA THR A 78 -18.51 -12.03 -8.39
C THR A 78 -19.75 -11.16 -8.38
#